data_AF-A0A6J7D687-F1
#
_entry.id   AF-A0A6J7D687-F1
#
_cell.length_a   1.000
_cell.length_b   1.000
_cell.length_c   1.000
_cell.angle_alpha   90.00
_cell.angle_beta   90.00
_cell.angle_gamma   90.00
#
_symmetry.space_group_name_H-M   'P 1'
#
loop_
_entity.id
_entity.type
_entity.pdbx_description
1 polymer ?
#
loop_
_entity_poly.entity_id
_entity_poly.type
_entity_poly.pdbx_seq_one_letter_code
_entity_poly.pdbx_strand_id
1 'polypeptide(L)'
;MVGYAIRNPATGAILNQLSGLDSIDPKVWQPVPTLWEQNTDIPSAIISSPRYRDTGLTRAILRGAPYVSAKSWGDRLAAVDAFTAAHREGVAYLYIAELDMAAHASGVASDQWIRRLEELDGFVSDLLRRLAPTDGLIVTADHGVLDVPASRHLLVPAESALLDGVTVGGEPRFLHLYTEDEGGTLDRWREEEGHRSHVVTRAEAIAAGWFGQVEDFARDRIGDVLVTPRGESVYYIDGLTTAQSLAMVGQHGGLSRAETLVPIIRGGAFA
;
A
#
# COMPACT_ATOMS: atom_id res chain seq x y z
N MET A 1 8.07 -4.38 -5.02
CA MET A 1 6.95 -5.32 -4.75
C MET A 1 5.71 -4.79 -5.46
N VAL A 2 4.70 -5.61 -5.72
CA VAL A 2 3.47 -5.22 -6.43
C VAL A 2 2.23 -5.77 -5.73
N GLY A 3 1.14 -5.01 -5.73
CA GLY A 3 -0.20 -5.41 -5.29
C GLY A 3 -0.36 -5.75 -3.80
N TYR A 4 -1.60 -6.00 -3.38
CA TYR A 4 -1.94 -6.44 -2.03
C TYR A 4 -1.92 -7.97 -1.88
N ALA A 5 -2.70 -8.68 -2.71
CA ALA A 5 -2.76 -10.14 -2.74
C ALA A 5 -2.24 -10.68 -4.08
N ILE A 6 -1.07 -11.29 -4.13
CA ILE A 6 -0.43 -11.65 -5.42
C ILE A 6 -0.04 -13.12 -5.48
N ARG A 7 0.05 -13.67 -6.69
CA ARG A 7 0.49 -15.05 -6.90
C ARG A 7 1.94 -15.21 -6.44
N ASN A 8 2.19 -16.17 -5.57
CA ASN A 8 3.54 -16.63 -5.27
C ASN A 8 4.02 -17.52 -6.43
N PRO A 9 5.04 -17.11 -7.21
CA PRO A 9 5.50 -17.88 -8.37
C PRO A 9 6.00 -19.28 -8.01
N ALA A 10 6.48 -19.50 -6.77
CA ALA A 10 7.00 -20.79 -6.33
C ALA A 10 5.90 -21.81 -5.99
N THR A 11 4.70 -21.35 -5.60
CA THR A 11 3.60 -22.24 -5.15
C THR A 11 2.34 -22.14 -6.00
N GLY A 12 2.23 -21.11 -6.84
CA GLY A 12 1.00 -20.79 -7.59
C GLY A 12 -0.13 -20.20 -6.74
N ALA A 13 -0.02 -20.19 -5.41
CA ALA A 13 -1.06 -19.70 -4.51
C ALA A 13 -1.09 -18.17 -4.44
N ILE A 14 -2.28 -17.60 -4.26
CA ILE A 14 -2.45 -16.18 -3.95
C ILE A 14 -2.05 -15.93 -2.49
N LEU A 15 -1.16 -14.96 -2.30
CA LEU A 15 -0.61 -14.57 -1.02
C LEU A 15 -0.98 -13.12 -0.69
N ASN A 16 -1.68 -12.91 0.42
CA ASN A 16 -1.82 -11.58 1.01
C ASN A 16 -0.48 -11.13 1.59
N GLN A 17 0.09 -10.03 1.10
CA GLN A 17 1.42 -9.60 1.53
C GLN A 17 1.46 -9.00 2.94
N LEU A 18 0.31 -8.57 3.51
CA LEU A 18 0.28 -8.03 4.87
C LEU A 18 0.37 -9.12 5.94
N SER A 19 -0.15 -10.33 5.66
CA SER A 19 -0.27 -11.43 6.64
C SER A 19 0.39 -12.73 6.20
N GLY A 20 0.64 -12.94 4.91
CA GLY A 20 1.15 -14.19 4.36
C GLY A 20 2.67 -14.26 4.25
N LEU A 21 3.39 -13.15 4.44
CA LEU A 21 4.85 -13.13 4.31
C LEU A 21 5.60 -13.68 5.52
N ASP A 22 4.92 -13.99 6.62
CA ASP A 22 5.60 -14.33 7.87
C ASP A 22 6.45 -15.60 7.79
N SER A 23 6.05 -16.54 6.94
CA SER A 23 6.72 -17.83 6.71
C SER A 23 7.64 -17.84 5.49
N ILE A 24 7.79 -16.72 4.78
CA ILE A 24 8.61 -16.61 3.57
C ILE A 24 9.91 -15.88 3.94
N ASP A 25 11.04 -16.35 3.42
CA ASP A 25 12.31 -15.61 3.56
C ASP A 25 12.15 -14.23 2.87
N PRO A 26 12.22 -13.12 3.63
CA PRO A 26 12.04 -11.79 3.06
C PRO A 26 13.06 -11.44 1.99
N LYS A 27 14.26 -12.04 2.00
CA LYS A 27 15.28 -11.82 0.97
C LYS A 27 14.98 -12.57 -0.32
N VAL A 28 14.22 -13.67 -0.25
CA VAL A 28 13.69 -14.34 -1.44
C VAL A 28 12.50 -13.57 -2.00
N TRP A 29 11.63 -13.05 -1.12
CA TRP A 29 10.46 -12.30 -1.57
C TRP A 29 10.81 -10.91 -2.12
N GLN A 30 11.68 -10.16 -1.45
CA GLN A 30 12.16 -8.85 -1.87
C GLN A 30 13.70 -8.85 -1.85
N PRO A 31 14.34 -9.30 -2.94
CA PRO A 31 15.79 -9.49 -3.01
C PRO A 31 16.58 -8.18 -3.11
N VAL A 32 15.93 -7.08 -3.45
CA VAL A 32 16.58 -5.77 -3.53
C VAL A 32 16.94 -5.30 -2.11
N PRO A 33 18.21 -4.95 -1.84
CA PRO A 33 18.61 -4.40 -0.54
C PRO A 33 17.85 -3.12 -0.23
N THR A 34 17.35 -2.98 0.99
CA THR A 34 16.69 -1.73 1.42
C THR A 34 17.69 -0.58 1.47
N LEU A 35 17.21 0.67 1.48
CA LEU A 35 18.09 1.83 1.70
C LEU A 35 18.82 1.74 3.04
N TRP A 36 18.22 1.13 4.06
CA TRP A 36 18.86 0.93 5.37
C TRP A 36 19.99 -0.11 5.32
N GLU A 37 19.83 -1.20 4.56
CA GLU A 37 20.89 -2.18 4.34
C GLU A 37 22.06 -1.60 3.53
N GLN A 38 21.80 -0.60 2.68
CA GLN A 38 22.82 0.05 1.86
C GLN A 38 23.59 1.17 2.60
N ASN A 39 22.98 1.80 3.61
CA ASN A 39 23.53 2.98 4.30
C ASN A 39 23.71 2.71 5.80
N THR A 40 24.45 1.64 6.14
CA THR A 40 24.62 1.17 7.53
C THR A 40 25.50 2.07 8.40
N ASP A 41 26.22 2.99 7.78
CA ASP A 41 27.03 4.02 8.42
C ASP A 41 26.21 5.22 8.90
N ILE A 42 25.00 5.41 8.38
CA ILE A 42 24.08 6.48 8.79
C ILE A 42 23.18 5.96 9.92
N PRO A 43 23.22 6.55 11.14
CA PRO A 43 22.30 6.19 12.20
C PRO A 43 20.85 6.30 11.73
N SER A 44 20.05 5.26 11.97
CA SER A 44 18.65 5.22 11.52
C SER A 44 17.73 4.57 12.54
N ALA A 45 16.45 4.90 12.46
CA ALA A 45 15.41 4.28 13.27
C ALA A 45 14.08 4.21 12.50
N ILE A 46 13.42 3.06 12.55
CA ILE A 46 12.03 2.89 12.11
C ILE A 46 11.14 3.01 13.34
N ILE A 47 10.32 4.05 13.40
CA ILE A 47 9.40 4.32 14.52
C ILE A 47 7.99 4.03 14.04
N SER A 48 7.40 2.93 14.53
CA SER A 48 6.10 2.47 14.07
C SER A 48 5.42 1.58 15.11
N SER A 49 4.15 1.26 14.86
CA SER A 49 3.30 0.50 15.78
C SER A 49 3.94 -0.85 16.17
N PRO A 50 3.86 -1.29 17.43
CA PRO A 50 4.36 -2.60 17.84
C PRO A 50 3.79 -3.76 17.02
N ARG A 51 2.56 -3.64 16.51
CA ARG A 51 1.89 -4.69 15.73
C ARG A 51 2.57 -5.03 14.41
N TYR A 52 3.39 -4.11 13.87
CA TYR A 52 4.07 -4.31 12.59
C TYR A 52 5.52 -4.78 12.75
N ARG A 53 6.07 -4.77 13.98
CA ARG A 53 7.49 -4.98 14.24
C ARG A 53 8.04 -6.25 13.58
N ASP A 54 7.33 -7.35 13.78
CA ASP A 54 7.82 -8.69 13.43
C ASP A 54 7.14 -9.26 12.16
N THR A 55 6.32 -8.45 11.47
CA THR A 55 5.61 -8.90 10.27
C THR A 55 6.57 -9.16 9.11
N GLY A 56 6.20 -10.10 8.25
CA GLY A 56 6.94 -10.45 7.05
C GLY A 56 7.06 -9.27 6.10
N LEU A 57 6.05 -8.39 6.03
CA LEU A 57 6.11 -7.16 5.24
C LEU A 57 7.18 -6.19 5.75
N THR A 58 7.23 -5.92 7.06
CA THR A 58 8.26 -5.06 7.67
C THR A 58 9.64 -5.66 7.41
N ARG A 59 9.78 -6.97 7.59
CA ARG A 59 11.00 -7.71 7.25
C ARG A 59 11.29 -7.73 5.74
N ALA A 60 10.32 -7.49 4.87
CA ALA A 60 10.52 -7.44 3.42
C ALA A 60 10.97 -6.05 2.93
N ILE A 61 10.51 -4.95 3.57
CA ILE A 61 10.71 -3.60 3.03
C ILE A 61 11.54 -2.67 3.92
N LEU A 62 11.70 -2.98 5.22
CA LEU A 62 12.38 -2.13 6.21
C LEU A 62 13.55 -2.81 6.92
N ARG A 63 14.13 -3.88 6.37
CA ARG A 63 15.35 -4.51 6.92
C ARG A 63 16.47 -3.49 7.04
N GLY A 64 17.39 -3.71 7.97
CA GLY A 64 18.66 -2.97 8.07
C GLY A 64 18.67 -1.84 9.09
N ALA A 65 17.51 -1.29 9.48
CA ALA A 65 17.41 -0.28 10.53
C ALA A 65 16.80 -0.84 11.83
N PRO A 66 17.22 -0.34 13.02
CA PRO A 66 16.57 -0.63 14.29
C PRO A 66 15.08 -0.24 14.29
N TYR A 67 14.23 -1.14 14.81
CA TYR A 67 12.80 -0.89 14.96
C TYR A 67 12.47 -0.43 16.39
N VAL A 68 11.92 0.78 16.49
CA VAL A 68 11.45 1.39 17.74
C VAL A 68 9.92 1.31 17.78
N SER A 69 9.41 0.45 18.66
CA SER A 69 7.96 0.26 18.82
C SER A 69 7.33 1.44 19.55
N ALA A 70 6.44 2.16 18.87
CA ALA A 70 5.73 3.31 19.41
C ALA A 70 4.23 3.21 19.07
N LYS A 71 3.37 3.16 20.09
CA LYS A 71 1.93 2.95 19.91
C LYS A 71 1.16 4.27 19.90
N SER A 72 1.47 5.18 20.82
CA SER A 72 0.79 6.46 20.96
C SER A 72 1.56 7.60 20.26
N TRP A 73 0.89 8.73 20.05
CA TRP A 73 1.56 9.97 19.62
C TRP A 73 2.70 10.36 20.57
N GLY A 74 2.49 10.22 21.88
CA GLY A 74 3.52 10.47 22.89
C GLY A 74 4.72 9.52 22.79
N ASP A 75 4.49 8.23 22.56
CA ASP A 75 5.57 7.24 22.37
C ASP A 75 6.42 7.60 21.14
N ARG A 76 5.77 8.06 20.07
CA ARG A 76 6.45 8.47 18.83
C ARG A 76 7.31 9.72 19.05
N LEU A 77 6.78 10.72 19.76
CA LEU A 77 7.55 11.91 20.12
C LEU A 77 8.75 11.56 21.00
N ALA A 78 8.54 10.72 22.03
CA ALA A 78 9.63 10.26 22.90
C ALA A 78 10.70 9.47 22.15
N ALA A 79 10.31 8.67 21.16
CA ALA A 79 11.25 7.94 20.30
C ALA A 79 12.09 8.89 19.44
N VAL A 80 11.50 9.96 18.91
CA VAL A 80 12.22 11.01 18.16
C VAL A 80 13.18 11.78 19.06
N ASP A 81 12.74 12.17 20.26
CA ASP A 81 13.61 12.85 21.24
C ASP A 81 14.81 11.97 21.61
N ALA A 82 14.58 10.68 21.86
CA ALA A 82 15.65 9.74 22.19
C ALA A 82 16.64 9.56 21.04
N PHE A 83 16.14 9.48 19.80
CA PHE A 83 16.98 9.35 18.61
C PHE A 83 17.85 10.60 18.39
N THR A 84 17.26 11.79 18.44
CA THR A 84 17.96 13.06 18.23
C THR A 84 18.93 13.40 19.36
N ALA A 85 18.66 12.97 20.60
CA ALA A 85 19.60 13.10 21.71
C ALA A 85 20.83 12.16 21.58
N ALA A 86 20.64 10.97 21.01
CA ALA A 86 21.69 9.96 20.87
C ALA A 86 22.58 10.18 19.63
N HIS A 87 22.07 10.86 18.60
CA HIS A 87 22.73 10.97 17.30
C HIS A 87 22.77 12.42 16.82
N ARG A 88 23.95 12.89 16.40
CA ARG A 88 24.09 14.24 15.80
C ARG A 88 23.64 14.31 14.34
N GLU A 89 23.62 13.17 13.67
CA GLU A 89 23.17 13.00 12.28
C GLU A 89 22.48 11.65 12.17
N GLY A 90 21.53 11.53 11.23
CA GLY A 90 20.80 10.29 11.01
C GLY A 90 19.41 10.51 10.42
N VAL A 91 18.69 9.41 10.23
CA VAL A 91 17.34 9.41 9.64
C VAL A 91 16.37 8.61 10.51
N ALA A 92 15.36 9.26 11.06
CA ALA A 92 14.21 8.62 11.69
C ALA A 92 13.04 8.52 10.70
N TYR A 93 12.59 7.30 10.41
CA TYR A 93 11.40 7.03 9.58
C TYR A 93 10.20 6.73 10.46
N LEU A 94 9.18 7.58 10.42
CA LEU A 94 7.95 7.43 11.19
C LEU A 94 6.82 6.93 10.29
N TYR A 95 6.19 5.82 10.65
CA TYR A 95 5.02 5.30 9.93
C TYR A 95 3.74 5.49 10.75
N ILE A 96 2.76 6.16 10.14
CA ILE A 96 1.46 6.49 10.72
C ILE A 96 0.37 5.80 9.88
N ALA A 97 -0.43 4.95 10.51
CA ALA A 97 -1.46 4.16 9.81
C ALA A 97 -2.89 4.60 10.16
N GLU A 98 -3.05 5.42 11.19
CA GLU A 98 -4.33 5.72 11.81
C GLU A 98 -5.29 6.48 10.90
N LEU A 99 -4.75 7.31 10.00
CA LEU A 99 -5.55 8.09 9.05
C LEU A 99 -6.16 7.19 7.97
N ASP A 100 -5.36 6.28 7.41
CA ASP A 100 -5.82 5.27 6.45
C ASP A 100 -6.85 4.31 7.07
N MET A 101 -6.58 3.82 8.29
CA MET A 101 -7.53 2.99 9.04
C MET A 101 -8.88 3.68 9.24
N ALA A 102 -8.89 4.98 9.54
CA ALA A 102 -10.13 5.74 9.67
C ALA A 102 -10.84 5.94 8.33
N ALA A 103 -10.09 6.07 7.23
CA ALA A 103 -10.66 6.19 5.89
C ALA A 103 -11.38 4.89 5.50
N HIS A 104 -10.72 3.74 5.66
CA HIS A 104 -11.36 2.44 5.44
C HIS A 104 -12.61 2.23 6.31
N ALA A 105 -12.55 2.60 7.58
CA ALA A 105 -13.63 2.33 8.53
C ALA A 105 -14.85 3.27 8.37
N SER A 106 -14.63 4.54 8.02
CA SER A 106 -15.69 5.57 8.09
C SER A 106 -15.76 6.49 6.88
N GLY A 107 -14.78 6.44 5.99
CA GLY A 107 -14.67 7.30 4.82
C GLY A 107 -13.99 8.63 5.10
N VAL A 108 -13.39 9.21 4.05
CA VAL A 108 -12.63 10.47 4.11
C VAL A 108 -13.51 11.68 4.40
N ALA A 109 -14.82 11.59 4.10
CA ALA A 109 -15.77 12.66 4.38
C ALA A 109 -16.31 12.62 5.83
N SER A 110 -15.90 11.66 6.66
CA SER A 110 -16.44 11.47 8.00
C SER A 110 -15.77 12.34 9.07
N ASP A 111 -16.52 12.73 10.11
CA ASP A 111 -15.95 13.39 11.28
C ASP A 111 -14.87 12.53 11.97
N GLN A 112 -14.94 11.20 11.83
CA GLN A 112 -13.96 10.29 12.40
C GLN A 112 -12.61 10.46 11.73
N TRP A 113 -12.61 10.53 10.40
CA TRP A 113 -11.41 10.78 9.60
C TRP A 113 -10.87 12.19 9.83
N ILE A 114 -11.73 13.21 9.81
CA ILE A 114 -11.34 14.61 10.07
C ILE A 114 -10.64 14.74 11.43
N ARG A 115 -11.20 14.13 12.50
CA ARG A 115 -10.53 14.13 13.81
C ARG A 115 -9.15 13.46 13.78
N ARG A 116 -8.98 12.36 13.03
CA ARG A 116 -7.64 11.74 12.88
C ARG A 116 -6.67 12.64 12.13
N LEU A 117 -7.15 13.39 11.14
CA LEU A 117 -6.34 14.36 10.41
C LEU A 117 -5.88 15.50 11.33
N GLU A 118 -6.78 16.06 12.15
CA GLU A 118 -6.43 17.11 13.12
C GLU A 118 -5.42 16.62 14.18
N GLU A 119 -5.55 15.37 14.64
CA GLU A 119 -4.55 14.77 15.53
C GLU A 119 -3.18 14.61 14.86
N LEU A 120 -3.14 14.21 13.59
CA LEU A 120 -1.90 14.12 12.82
C LEU A 120 -1.26 15.50 12.62
N ASP A 121 -2.06 16.52 12.30
CA ASP A 121 -1.58 17.91 12.18
C ASP A 121 -0.98 18.43 13.49
N GLY A 122 -1.65 18.17 14.62
CA GLY A 122 -1.14 18.48 15.95
C GLY A 122 0.18 17.76 16.25
N PHE A 123 0.27 16.47 15.91
CA PHE A 123 1.49 15.68 16.07
C PHE A 123 2.65 16.21 15.21
N VAL A 124 2.41 16.56 13.95
CA VAL A 124 3.42 17.17 13.07
C VAL A 124 3.87 18.52 13.61
N SER A 125 2.94 19.33 14.13
CA SER A 125 3.25 20.60 14.79
C SER A 125 4.11 20.42 16.06
N ASP A 126 3.86 19.36 16.84
CA ASP A 126 4.70 18.98 17.98
C ASP A 126 6.11 18.56 17.55
N LEU A 127 6.23 17.76 16.46
CA LEU A 127 7.53 17.38 15.91
C LEU A 127 8.33 18.61 15.47
N LEU A 128 7.72 19.51 14.71
CA LEU A 128 8.39 20.72 14.21
C LEU A 128 8.96 21.59 15.34
N ARG A 129 8.26 21.69 16.48
CA ARG A 129 8.73 22.44 17.66
C ARG A 129 9.93 21.80 18.35
N ARG A 130 10.21 20.52 18.10
CA ARG A 130 11.31 19.75 18.71
C ARG A 130 12.57 19.72 17.86
N LEU A 131 12.46 20.00 16.57
CA LEU A 131 13.58 20.00 15.64
C LEU A 131 14.61 21.07 16.01
N ALA A 132 15.90 20.71 15.98
CA ALA A 132 16.98 21.69 16.01
C ALA A 132 17.00 22.50 14.71
N PRO A 133 17.69 23.67 14.67
CA PRO A 133 17.81 24.47 13.44
C PRO A 133 18.41 23.75 12.23
N THR A 134 19.13 22.65 12.46
CA THR A 134 19.75 21.79 11.44
C THR A 134 18.89 20.61 11.01
N ASP A 135 17.80 20.32 11.73
CA ASP A 135 16.99 19.14 11.49
C ASP A 135 15.87 19.47 10.50
N GLY A 136 15.63 18.58 9.55
CA GLY A 136 14.58 18.71 8.55
C GLY A 136 13.50 17.64 8.72
N LEU A 137 12.26 17.98 8.32
CA LEU A 137 11.12 17.08 8.29
C LEU A 137 10.54 17.01 6.88
N ILE A 138 10.21 15.79 6.44
CA ILE A 138 9.39 15.54 5.25
C ILE A 138 8.17 14.72 5.69
N VAL A 139 6.98 15.20 5.34
CA VAL A 139 5.71 14.48 5.51
C VAL A 139 5.16 14.15 4.14
N THR A 140 4.91 12.86 3.89
CA THR A 140 4.34 12.33 2.65
C THR A 140 3.42 11.15 2.95
N ALA A 141 2.73 10.68 1.92
CA ALA A 141 1.99 9.42 1.93
C ALA A 141 2.48 8.51 0.79
N ASP A 142 2.14 7.23 0.89
CA ASP A 142 2.30 6.21 -0.15
C ASP A 142 1.13 6.22 -1.13
N HIS A 143 -0.07 6.54 -0.66
CA HIS A 143 -1.27 6.72 -1.49
C HIS A 143 -2.27 7.72 -0.87
N GLY A 144 -3.22 8.14 -1.69
CA GLY A 144 -4.47 8.75 -1.25
C GLY A 144 -5.59 7.71 -1.14
N VAL A 145 -6.83 8.16 -0.95
CA VAL A 145 -8.00 7.30 -0.71
C VAL A 145 -9.26 8.03 -1.15
N LEU A 146 -10.28 7.28 -1.59
CA LEU A 146 -11.60 7.81 -1.93
C LEU A 146 -12.71 6.97 -1.33
N ASP A 147 -13.87 7.58 -1.11
CA ASP A 147 -15.06 6.87 -0.62
C ASP A 147 -15.79 6.22 -1.78
N VAL A 148 -16.14 4.93 -1.64
CA VAL A 148 -16.87 4.19 -2.68
C VAL A 148 -18.28 3.88 -2.19
N PRO A 149 -19.32 4.52 -2.76
CA PRO A 149 -20.70 4.27 -2.33
C PRO A 149 -21.12 2.83 -2.67
N ALA A 150 -22.00 2.24 -1.87
CA ALA A 150 -22.47 0.86 -2.05
C ALA A 150 -23.08 0.59 -3.44
N SER A 151 -23.69 1.61 -4.06
CA SER A 151 -24.22 1.51 -5.44
C SER A 151 -23.14 1.33 -6.52
N ARG A 152 -21.87 1.49 -6.17
CA ARG A 152 -20.71 1.31 -7.05
C ARG A 152 -19.88 0.09 -6.68
N HIS A 153 -20.37 -0.75 -5.76
CA HIS A 153 -19.80 -2.06 -5.47
C HIS A 153 -20.23 -3.03 -6.57
N LEU A 154 -19.28 -3.47 -7.38
CA LEU A 154 -19.51 -4.40 -8.48
C LEU A 154 -19.20 -5.81 -7.99
N LEU A 155 -20.22 -6.64 -7.84
CA LEU A 155 -20.05 -8.05 -7.50
C LEU A 155 -19.93 -8.86 -8.80
N VAL A 156 -18.83 -9.58 -8.95
CA VAL A 156 -18.63 -10.60 -9.99
C VAL A 156 -19.05 -11.96 -9.41
N PRO A 157 -20.14 -12.56 -9.90
CA PRO A 157 -20.58 -13.88 -9.43
C PRO A 157 -19.53 -14.96 -9.67
N ALA A 158 -19.49 -15.98 -8.81
CA ALA A 158 -18.50 -17.06 -8.89
C ALA A 158 -18.61 -17.87 -10.20
N GLU A 159 -19.81 -17.92 -10.79
CA GLU A 159 -20.15 -18.58 -12.05
C GLU A 159 -20.01 -17.67 -13.29
N SER A 160 -19.50 -16.45 -13.12
CA SER A 160 -19.29 -15.52 -14.23
C SER A 160 -18.24 -16.04 -15.20
N ALA A 161 -18.50 -15.91 -16.51
CA ALA A 161 -17.53 -16.21 -17.57
C ALA A 161 -16.24 -15.35 -17.47
N LEU A 162 -16.29 -14.21 -16.77
CA LEU A 162 -15.11 -13.41 -16.44
C LEU A 162 -14.08 -14.17 -15.60
N LEU A 163 -14.52 -15.21 -14.87
CA LEU A 163 -13.69 -16.01 -13.96
C LEU A 163 -13.28 -17.36 -14.56
N ASP A 164 -13.73 -17.70 -15.77
CA ASP A 164 -13.39 -18.97 -16.43
C ASP A 164 -11.87 -19.10 -16.64
N GLY A 165 -11.27 -20.07 -15.96
CA GLY A 165 -9.82 -20.33 -16.00
C GLY A 165 -8.96 -19.25 -15.33
N VAL A 166 -9.57 -18.36 -14.53
CA VAL A 166 -8.87 -17.23 -13.91
C VAL A 166 -8.69 -17.46 -12.43
N THR A 167 -7.45 -17.31 -11.95
CA THR A 167 -7.18 -17.08 -10.53
C THR A 167 -7.14 -15.58 -10.28
N VAL A 168 -7.92 -15.07 -9.33
CA VAL A 168 -7.97 -13.63 -9.02
C VAL A 168 -7.10 -13.29 -7.82
N GLY A 169 -6.28 -12.27 -7.97
CA GLY A 169 -5.60 -11.54 -6.89
C GLY A 169 -5.74 -10.03 -7.09
N GLY A 170 -4.80 -9.29 -6.52
CA GLY A 170 -4.77 -7.83 -6.47
C GLY A 170 -5.50 -7.28 -5.25
N GLU A 171 -6.21 -6.19 -5.48
CA GLU A 171 -7.09 -5.51 -4.53
C GLU A 171 -8.38 -5.09 -5.25
N PRO A 172 -9.48 -4.76 -4.53
CA PRO A 172 -10.78 -4.47 -5.16
C PRO A 172 -10.75 -3.36 -6.22
N ARG A 173 -9.78 -2.45 -6.17
CA ARG A 173 -9.57 -1.36 -7.16
C ARG A 173 -8.47 -1.64 -8.17
N PHE A 174 -7.81 -2.79 -8.07
CA PHE A 174 -6.74 -3.17 -8.97
C PHE A 174 -6.61 -4.70 -8.99
N LEU A 175 -7.45 -5.36 -9.78
CA LEU A 175 -7.44 -6.81 -9.90
C LEU A 175 -6.20 -7.26 -10.67
N HIS A 176 -5.57 -8.31 -10.17
CA HIS A 176 -4.57 -9.09 -10.89
C HIS A 176 -5.22 -10.41 -11.29
N LEU A 177 -5.49 -10.60 -12.58
CA LEU A 177 -6.06 -11.82 -13.12
C LEU A 177 -4.93 -12.70 -13.65
N TYR A 178 -4.83 -13.91 -13.14
CA TYR A 178 -3.84 -14.90 -13.58
C TYR A 178 -4.53 -15.97 -14.41
N THR A 179 -4.05 -16.20 -15.64
CA THR A 179 -4.71 -17.05 -16.64
C THR A 179 -3.71 -17.67 -17.61
N GLU A 180 -4.04 -18.82 -18.19
CA GLU A 180 -3.29 -19.40 -19.32
C GLU A 180 -3.81 -18.89 -20.68
N ASP A 181 -5.03 -18.34 -20.73
CA ASP A 181 -5.67 -17.75 -21.91
C ASP A 181 -5.74 -16.22 -21.77
N GLU A 182 -4.59 -15.54 -21.88
CA GLU A 182 -4.52 -14.07 -21.74
C GLU A 182 -5.46 -13.36 -22.72
N GLY A 183 -5.49 -13.79 -23.98
CA GLY A 183 -6.30 -13.17 -25.03
C GLY A 183 -7.79 -13.29 -24.76
N GLY A 184 -8.29 -14.50 -24.49
CA GLY A 184 -9.71 -14.69 -24.20
C GLY A 184 -10.15 -14.03 -22.90
N THR A 185 -9.33 -14.08 -21.83
CA THR A 185 -9.63 -13.35 -20.59
C THR A 185 -9.68 -11.83 -20.84
N LEU A 186 -8.72 -11.29 -21.58
CA LEU A 186 -8.68 -9.86 -21.91
C LEU A 186 -9.93 -9.42 -22.68
N ASP A 187 -10.34 -10.19 -23.69
CA ASP A 187 -11.50 -9.87 -24.52
C ASP A 187 -12.80 -9.89 -23.71
N ARG A 188 -13.02 -10.92 -22.88
CA ARG A 188 -14.22 -11.01 -22.01
C ARG A 188 -14.31 -9.81 -21.06
N TRP A 189 -13.20 -9.48 -20.38
CA TRP A 189 -13.17 -8.34 -19.46
C TRP A 189 -13.30 -7.00 -20.18
N ARG A 190 -12.73 -6.84 -21.38
CA ARG A 190 -12.89 -5.61 -22.17
C ARG A 190 -14.32 -5.44 -22.66
N GLU A 191 -14.98 -6.52 -23.09
CA GLU A 191 -16.37 -6.49 -23.54
C GLU A 191 -17.32 -6.10 -22.41
N GLU A 192 -17.22 -6.77 -21.26
CA GLU A 192 -18.15 -6.51 -20.13
C GLU A 192 -17.81 -5.23 -19.37
N GLU A 193 -16.53 -5.00 -19.07
CA GLU A 193 -16.09 -3.99 -18.09
C GLU A 193 -15.27 -2.85 -18.70
N GLY A 194 -14.86 -2.95 -19.97
CA GLY A 194 -14.02 -1.96 -20.65
C GLY A 194 -14.65 -0.56 -20.77
N HIS A 195 -15.97 -0.44 -20.63
CA HIS A 195 -16.67 0.86 -20.61
C HIS A 195 -16.41 1.65 -19.32
N ARG A 196 -16.12 0.98 -18.20
CA ARG A 196 -15.92 1.60 -16.88
C ARG A 196 -14.58 1.27 -16.22
N SER A 197 -13.75 0.44 -16.84
CA SER A 197 -12.45 0.03 -16.31
C SER A 197 -11.35 0.06 -17.36
N HIS A 198 -10.13 0.34 -16.90
CA HIS A 198 -8.94 0.00 -17.66
C HIS A 198 -8.74 -1.51 -17.55
N VAL A 199 -8.80 -2.19 -18.70
CA VAL A 199 -8.57 -3.63 -18.82
C VAL A 199 -7.39 -3.81 -19.78
N VAL A 200 -6.24 -4.16 -19.23
CA VAL A 200 -4.96 -4.17 -19.94
C VAL A 200 -4.18 -5.43 -19.64
N THR A 201 -3.31 -5.85 -20.56
CA THR A 201 -2.36 -6.94 -20.29
C THR A 201 -1.24 -6.47 -19.36
N ARG A 202 -0.51 -7.43 -18.78
CA ARG A 202 0.74 -7.17 -18.05
C ARG A 202 1.69 -6.32 -18.88
N ALA A 203 1.87 -6.67 -20.15
CA ALA A 203 2.83 -6.01 -21.04
C ALA A 203 2.42 -4.56 -21.32
N GLU A 204 1.13 -4.31 -21.58
CA GLU A 204 0.59 -2.96 -21.78
C GLU A 204 0.81 -2.08 -20.54
N ALA A 205 0.51 -2.59 -19.33
CA ALA A 205 0.69 -1.84 -18.08
C ALA A 205 2.15 -1.51 -17.76
N ILE A 206 3.06 -2.46 -18.00
CA ILE A 206 4.51 -2.24 -17.83
C ILE A 206 4.99 -1.20 -18.83
N ALA A 207 4.61 -1.32 -20.11
CA ALA A 207 4.99 -0.36 -21.14
C ALA A 207 4.42 1.06 -20.87
N ALA A 208 3.24 1.15 -20.25
CA ALA A 208 2.64 2.40 -19.80
C ALA A 208 3.27 2.96 -18.51
N GLY A 209 4.24 2.26 -17.91
CA GLY A 209 4.99 2.72 -16.73
C GLY A 209 4.23 2.62 -15.41
N TRP A 210 3.15 1.85 -15.33
CA TRP A 210 2.30 1.77 -14.12
C TRP A 210 3.06 1.30 -12.87
N PHE A 211 4.13 0.51 -13.06
CA PHE A 211 4.93 -0.07 -11.98
C PHE A 211 6.35 0.53 -11.90
N GLY A 212 6.66 1.54 -12.72
CA GLY A 212 8.04 2.03 -12.89
C GLY A 212 8.96 0.98 -13.52
N GLN A 213 10.22 0.92 -13.07
CA GLN A 213 11.17 -0.11 -13.50
C GLN A 213 10.77 -1.47 -12.89
N VAL A 214 10.56 -2.46 -13.76
CA VAL A 214 10.14 -3.82 -13.36
C VAL A 214 11.27 -4.81 -13.53
N GLU A 215 11.78 -5.30 -12.41
CA GLU A 215 12.73 -6.40 -12.34
C GLU A 215 12.03 -7.75 -12.57
N ASP A 216 12.77 -8.74 -13.07
CA ASP A 216 12.20 -10.05 -13.46
C ASP A 216 11.48 -10.75 -12.31
N PHE A 217 12.01 -10.68 -11.08
CA PHE A 217 11.38 -11.29 -9.90
C PHE A 217 10.01 -10.69 -9.55
N ALA A 218 9.75 -9.45 -9.97
CA ALA A 218 8.48 -8.75 -9.75
C ALA A 218 7.52 -8.98 -10.92
N ARG A 219 8.02 -9.18 -12.14
CA ARG A 219 7.23 -9.38 -13.35
C ARG A 219 6.22 -10.53 -13.21
N ASP A 220 6.67 -11.67 -12.70
CA ASP A 220 5.85 -12.90 -12.59
C ASP A 220 4.73 -12.81 -11.53
N ARG A 221 4.78 -11.76 -10.70
CA ARG A 221 3.79 -11.46 -9.67
C ARG A 221 2.71 -10.47 -10.12
N ILE A 222 2.92 -9.81 -11.25
CA ILE A 222 1.90 -8.95 -11.86
C ILE A 222 0.88 -9.89 -12.54
N GLY A 223 -0.43 -9.59 -12.50
CA GLY A 223 -1.44 -10.39 -13.22
C GLY A 223 -1.14 -10.45 -14.72
N ASP A 224 -1.63 -11.47 -15.41
CA ASP A 224 -1.57 -11.57 -16.88
C ASP A 224 -2.51 -10.52 -17.50
N VAL A 225 -3.71 -10.35 -16.92
CA VAL A 225 -4.63 -9.25 -17.20
C VAL A 225 -4.85 -8.43 -15.92
N LEU A 226 -4.88 -7.10 -16.06
CA LEU A 226 -5.10 -6.16 -14.97
C LEU A 226 -6.41 -5.39 -15.21
N VAL A 227 -7.19 -5.24 -14.14
CA VAL A 227 -8.46 -4.51 -14.18
C VAL A 227 -8.48 -3.47 -13.09
N THR A 228 -8.58 -2.20 -13.48
CA THR A 228 -8.73 -1.08 -12.53
C THR A 228 -9.88 -0.17 -12.95
N PRO A 229 -10.86 0.11 -12.06
CA PRO A 229 -12.02 0.91 -12.39
C PRO A 229 -11.66 2.37 -12.65
N ARG A 230 -12.36 2.98 -13.60
CA ARG A 230 -12.35 4.42 -13.84
C ARG A 230 -13.30 5.07 -12.85
N GLY A 231 -12.75 5.84 -11.92
CA GLY A 231 -13.52 6.55 -10.89
C GLY A 231 -13.82 5.68 -9.67
N GLU A 232 -15.02 5.87 -9.11
CA GLU A 232 -15.39 5.43 -7.76
C GLU A 232 -16.11 4.07 -7.78
N SER A 233 -15.51 3.04 -8.36
CA SER A 233 -16.03 1.67 -8.31
C SER A 233 -15.05 0.70 -7.65
N VAL A 234 -15.55 -0.41 -7.13
CA VAL A 234 -14.75 -1.52 -6.61
C VAL A 234 -15.28 -2.83 -7.15
N TYR A 235 -14.40 -3.77 -7.42
CA TYR A 235 -14.75 -5.13 -7.77
C TYR A 235 -14.64 -6.05 -6.56
N TYR A 236 -15.71 -6.79 -6.30
CA TYR A 236 -15.74 -7.88 -5.36
C TYR A 236 -16.00 -9.17 -6.11
N ILE A 237 -15.22 -10.20 -5.80
CA ILE A 237 -15.38 -11.52 -6.38
C ILE A 237 -16.12 -12.40 -5.36
N ASP A 238 -17.22 -12.99 -5.78
CA ASP A 238 -17.95 -13.92 -4.93
C ASP A 238 -17.06 -15.13 -4.55
N GLY A 239 -17.18 -15.59 -3.31
CA GLY A 239 -16.32 -16.62 -2.74
C GLY A 239 -14.92 -16.17 -2.29
N LEU A 240 -14.41 -15.03 -2.76
CA LEU A 240 -13.12 -14.45 -2.31
C LEU A 240 -13.29 -13.25 -1.37
N THR A 241 -14.40 -12.53 -1.50
CA THR A 241 -14.62 -11.28 -0.76
C THR A 241 -15.08 -11.55 0.67
N THR A 242 -14.41 -10.92 1.64
CA THR A 242 -14.80 -11.02 3.06
C THR A 242 -15.85 -9.97 3.43
N ALA A 243 -16.68 -10.25 4.44
CA ALA A 243 -17.63 -9.28 4.99
C ALA A 243 -16.94 -7.98 5.46
N GLN A 244 -15.71 -8.09 5.97
CA GLN A 244 -14.91 -6.93 6.36
C GLN A 244 -14.55 -6.06 5.14
N SER A 245 -14.21 -6.66 4.00
CA SER A 245 -13.88 -5.92 2.78
C SER A 245 -15.10 -5.17 2.25
N LEU A 246 -16.28 -5.82 2.26
CA LEU A 246 -17.55 -5.21 1.85
C LEU A 246 -17.96 -4.02 2.74
N ALA A 247 -17.53 -4.02 4.01
CA ALA A 247 -17.86 -2.98 4.98
C ALA A 247 -16.94 -1.74 4.88
N MET A 248 -15.88 -1.78 4.08
CA MET A 248 -14.95 -0.65 3.92
C MET A 248 -15.57 0.46 3.07
N VAL A 249 -15.54 1.69 3.61
CA VAL A 249 -16.06 2.90 2.95
C VAL A 249 -14.99 3.52 2.06
N GLY A 250 -13.86 3.89 2.67
CA GLY A 250 -12.69 4.37 1.97
C GLY A 250 -11.95 3.22 1.29
N GLN A 251 -11.51 3.45 0.06
CA GLN A 251 -10.81 2.48 -0.78
C GLN A 251 -9.68 3.18 -1.55
N HIS A 252 -8.62 2.44 -1.85
CA HIS A 252 -7.50 2.90 -2.67
C HIS A 252 -6.99 1.75 -3.54
N GLY A 253 -5.89 1.97 -4.27
CA GLY A 253 -5.24 0.98 -5.13
C GLY A 253 -5.44 1.20 -6.63
N GLY A 254 -6.41 2.04 -7.01
CA GLY A 254 -6.65 2.45 -8.38
C GLY A 254 -5.72 3.56 -8.86
N LEU A 255 -5.97 4.01 -10.10
CA LEU A 255 -5.13 5.00 -10.79
C LEU A 255 -5.72 6.43 -10.78
N SER A 256 -6.74 6.68 -9.95
CA SER A 256 -7.35 8.01 -9.92
C SER A 256 -6.42 9.03 -9.26
N ARG A 257 -6.58 10.30 -9.62
CA ARG A 257 -5.82 11.39 -8.98
C ARG A 257 -6.01 11.43 -7.46
N ALA A 258 -7.18 11.06 -6.95
CA ALA A 258 -7.44 11.02 -5.51
C ALA A 258 -6.63 9.95 -4.78
N GLU A 259 -6.18 8.92 -5.49
CA GLU A 259 -5.40 7.80 -4.95
C GLU A 259 -3.90 7.97 -5.19
N THR A 260 -3.51 8.61 -6.30
CA THR A 260 -2.09 8.71 -6.67
C THR A 260 -1.43 10.04 -6.30
N LEU A 261 -2.20 11.10 -6.00
CA LEU A 261 -1.64 12.38 -5.56
C LEU A 261 -1.41 12.39 -4.07
N VAL A 262 -0.14 12.36 -3.68
CA VAL A 262 0.31 12.42 -2.28
C VAL A 262 1.03 13.74 -2.01
N PRO A 263 0.92 14.29 -0.78
CA PRO A 263 1.60 15.53 -0.43
C PRO A 263 3.11 15.29 -0.26
N ILE A 264 3.91 16.32 -0.50
CA ILE A 264 5.30 16.42 -0.01
C ILE A 264 5.40 17.73 0.76
N ILE A 265 5.27 17.64 2.09
CA ILE A 265 5.34 18.79 2.98
C ILE A 265 6.71 18.79 3.63
N ARG A 266 7.39 19.94 3.60
CA ARG A 266 8.72 20.13 4.17
C ARG A 266 8.64 21.04 5.38
N GLY A 267 9.49 20.79 6.38
CA GLY A 267 9.59 21.62 7.57
C GLY A 267 10.99 21.57 8.20
N GLY A 268 11.20 22.41 9.22
CA GLY A 268 12.53 22.59 9.82
C GLY A 268 13.53 23.15 8.79
N ALA A 269 14.73 22.61 8.77
CA ALA A 269 15.79 22.99 7.82
C ALA A 269 15.45 22.71 6.34
N PHE A 270 14.37 21.97 6.05
CA PHE A 270 13.93 21.68 4.68
C PHE A 270 12.84 22.62 4.13
N ALA A 271 12.34 23.54 4.98
CA ALA A 271 11.26 24.47 4.62
C ALA A 271 11.61 25.34 3.39
#